data_AF-A0A357CRE2-F1
#
_entry.id   AF-A0A357CRE2-F1
#
_cell.length_a   1.000
_cell.length_b   1.000
_cell.length_c   1.000
_cell.angle_alpha   90.00
_cell.angle_beta   90.00
_cell.angle_gamma   90.00
#
_symmetry.space_group_name_H-M   'P 1'
#
loop_
_entity.id
_entity.type
_entity.pdbx_description
1 polymer ?
#
loop_
_entity_poly.entity_id
_entity_poly.type
_entity_poly.pdbx_seq_one_letter_code
_entity_poly.pdbx_strand_id
1 'polypeptide(L)'
;MTLSYDLTFLTLLLSSLYEAPEKDGLSRCFVHPMRKRPYWLTKYTEYAAEISIALAYYNCIDDWEDERKKSSWFYARLLYPKYLRVKAKYPQHCKNIEACLTQLSTIEAKNEPMAADEAAASFGRLLGDLFVYDPQDYWAKHLYATGEALGKFIYLMDACLDLDADRKHHR
;
A
#
# COMPACT_ATOMS: atom_id res chain seq x y z
N MET A 1 -10.27 7.44 -2.01
CA MET A 1 -9.07 8.07 -2.62
C MET A 1 -7.91 7.23 -2.15
N THR A 2 -7.17 6.59 -3.05
CA THR A 2 -6.26 5.47 -2.72
C THR A 2 -4.84 5.93 -2.37
N LEU A 3 -4.69 7.16 -1.86
CA LEU A 3 -3.38 7.74 -1.61
C LEU A 3 -2.87 7.25 -0.26
N SER A 4 -1.67 6.66 -0.25
CA SER A 4 -1.01 6.19 0.97
C SER A 4 0.37 6.84 1.10
N TYR A 5 0.74 7.23 2.33
CA TYR A 5 1.96 7.99 2.60
C TYR A 5 3.23 7.18 2.33
N ASP A 6 3.19 5.87 2.57
CA ASP A 6 4.24 4.90 2.24
C ASP A 6 4.55 4.85 0.73
N LEU A 7 3.54 4.79 -0.15
CA LEU A 7 3.73 4.79 -1.61
C LEU A 7 4.13 6.18 -2.13
N THR A 8 3.74 7.24 -1.43
CA THR A 8 4.25 8.59 -1.71
C THR A 8 5.73 8.68 -1.40
N PHE A 9 6.16 8.16 -0.24
CA PHE A 9 7.57 8.06 0.12
C PHE A 9 8.34 7.19 -0.89
N LEU A 10 7.79 6.04 -1.28
CA LEU A 10 8.38 5.17 -2.31
C LEU A 10 8.60 5.92 -3.63
N THR A 11 7.62 6.71 -4.05
CA THR A 11 7.71 7.53 -5.28
C THR A 11 8.89 8.50 -5.20
N LEU A 12 9.03 9.21 -4.07
CA LEU A 12 10.11 10.16 -3.85
C LEU A 12 11.47 9.45 -3.78
N LEU A 13 11.54 8.35 -3.03
CA LEU A 13 12.74 7.53 -2.88
C LEU A 13 13.25 7.05 -4.23
N LEU A 14 12.42 6.35 -5.01
CA LEU A 14 12.83 5.82 -6.32
C LEU A 14 13.14 6.94 -7.32
N SER A 15 12.36 8.02 -7.33
CA SER A 15 12.62 9.15 -8.25
C SER A 15 13.96 9.82 -7.95
N SER A 16 14.29 9.98 -6.67
CA SER A 16 15.60 10.53 -6.24
C SER A 16 16.76 9.56 -6.45
N LEU A 17 16.57 8.27 -6.17
CA LEU A 17 17.63 7.26 -6.21
C LEU A 17 18.11 6.99 -7.65
N TYR A 18 17.21 7.02 -8.61
CA TYR A 18 17.51 6.74 -10.02
C TYR A 18 17.48 7.99 -10.90
N GLU A 19 17.32 9.19 -10.32
CA GLU A 19 17.24 10.46 -11.05
C GLU A 19 16.30 10.37 -12.27
N ALA A 20 15.10 9.83 -12.05
CA ALA A 20 14.20 9.51 -13.15
C ALA A 20 13.77 10.79 -13.90
N PRO A 21 13.71 10.76 -15.24
CA PRO A 21 13.20 11.88 -16.01
C PRO A 21 11.81 12.31 -15.53
N GLU A 22 11.67 13.59 -15.24
CA GLU A 22 10.45 14.18 -14.72
C GLU A 22 9.67 14.86 -15.84
N LYS A 23 8.34 14.71 -15.78
CA LYS A 23 7.41 15.57 -16.51
C LYS A 23 6.67 16.41 -15.50
N ASP A 24 6.77 17.73 -15.62
CA ASP A 24 6.08 18.67 -14.74
C ASP A 24 4.99 19.48 -15.47
N GLY A 25 4.15 20.15 -14.70
CA GLY A 25 3.13 21.03 -15.25
C GLY A 25 2.13 21.53 -14.22
N LEU A 26 1.05 22.14 -14.70
CA LEU A 26 -0.04 22.66 -13.88
C LEU A 26 -1.36 21.93 -14.20
N SER A 27 -1.94 21.23 -13.23
CA SER A 27 -3.24 20.56 -13.38
C SER A 27 -4.22 20.94 -12.28
N ARG A 28 -5.52 20.73 -12.53
CA ARG A 28 -6.54 20.82 -11.47
C ARG A 28 -6.61 19.49 -10.73
N CYS A 29 -6.47 19.51 -9.42
CA CYS A 29 -6.68 18.34 -8.57
C CYS A 29 -8.18 18.17 -8.30
N PHE A 30 -8.71 16.95 -8.36
CA PHE A 30 -10.11 16.69 -8.03
C PHE A 30 -10.50 17.16 -6.62
N VAL A 31 -9.60 17.04 -5.65
CA VAL A 31 -9.79 17.52 -4.27
C VAL A 31 -9.72 19.05 -4.18
N HIS A 32 -9.00 19.69 -5.10
CA HIS A 32 -8.79 21.14 -5.12
C HIS A 32 -9.12 21.71 -6.51
N PRO A 33 -10.39 21.66 -6.94
CA PRO A 33 -10.76 21.98 -8.32
C PRO A 33 -10.61 23.47 -8.65
N MET A 34 -10.58 24.34 -7.63
CA MET A 34 -10.60 25.80 -7.79
C MET A 34 -9.28 26.39 -8.30
N ARG A 35 -8.13 25.76 -8.00
CA ARG A 35 -6.80 26.30 -8.39
C ARG A 35 -5.98 25.21 -9.05
N LYS A 36 -5.28 25.58 -10.13
CA LYS A 36 -4.24 24.70 -10.70
C LYS A 36 -3.11 24.57 -9.68
N ARG A 37 -2.54 23.37 -9.58
CA ARG A 37 -1.40 23.05 -8.71
C ARG A 37 -0.27 22.49 -9.57
N PRO A 38 0.99 22.77 -9.21
CA PRO A 38 2.13 22.11 -9.84
C PRO A 38 2.07 20.61 -9.56
N TYR A 39 2.53 19.82 -10.51
CA TYR A 39 2.71 18.39 -10.36
C TYR A 39 4.00 17.96 -11.05
N TRP A 40 4.53 16.81 -10.62
CA TRP A 40 5.64 16.10 -11.24
C TRP A 40 5.24 14.65 -11.42
N LEU A 41 5.62 14.06 -12.55
CA LEU A 41 5.38 12.67 -12.88
C LEU A 41 6.69 12.01 -13.30
N THR A 42 6.97 10.86 -12.70
CA THR A 42 8.01 9.93 -13.13
C THR A 42 7.38 8.57 -13.42
N LYS A 43 8.15 7.67 -14.03
CA LYS A 43 7.74 6.25 -14.15
C LYS A 43 7.41 5.62 -12.79
N TYR A 44 8.03 6.10 -11.70
CA TYR A 44 7.77 5.61 -10.35
C TYR A 44 6.49 6.18 -9.75
N THR A 45 6.06 7.38 -10.17
CA THR A 45 4.73 7.91 -9.83
C THR A 45 3.64 7.03 -10.43
N GLU A 46 3.81 6.59 -11.69
CA GLU A 46 2.89 5.67 -12.35
C GLU A 46 2.87 4.31 -11.65
N TYR A 47 4.04 3.76 -11.34
CA TYR A 47 4.16 2.51 -10.58
C TYR A 47 3.43 2.57 -9.24
N ALA A 48 3.70 3.59 -8.41
CA ALA A 48 3.06 3.76 -7.12
C ALA A 48 1.54 3.92 -7.24
N ALA A 49 1.06 4.62 -8.28
CA ALA A 49 -0.38 4.73 -8.55
C ALA A 49 -1.01 3.38 -8.92
N GLU A 50 -0.31 2.53 -9.68
CA GLU A 50 -0.77 1.19 -10.04
C GLU A 50 -0.80 0.26 -8.82
N ILE A 51 0.24 0.26 -7.99
CA ILE A 51 0.28 -0.49 -6.72
C ILE A 51 -0.82 0.00 -5.76
N SER A 52 -1.06 1.32 -5.69
CA SER A 52 -2.16 1.89 -4.89
C SER A 52 -3.54 1.34 -5.31
N ILE A 53 -3.75 1.11 -6.61
CA ILE A 53 -4.99 0.50 -7.12
C ILE A 53 -5.11 -0.94 -6.65
N ALA A 54 -4.02 -1.71 -6.67
CA ALA A 54 -4.03 -3.10 -6.20
C ALA A 54 -4.33 -3.19 -4.71
N LEU A 55 -3.63 -2.42 -3.87
CA LEU A 55 -3.88 -2.36 -2.43
C LEU A 55 -5.32 -1.94 -2.12
N ALA A 56 -5.81 -0.86 -2.74
CA ALA A 56 -7.16 -0.40 -2.51
C ALA A 56 -8.23 -1.40 -2.95
N TYR A 57 -7.97 -2.15 -4.02
CA TYR A 57 -8.86 -3.22 -4.44
C TYR A 57 -8.95 -4.32 -3.37
N TYR A 58 -7.80 -4.83 -2.91
CA TYR A 58 -7.81 -5.90 -1.91
C TYR A 58 -8.34 -5.44 -0.55
N ASN A 59 -8.02 -4.23 -0.08
CA ASN A 59 -8.60 -3.68 1.15
C ASN A 59 -10.13 -3.62 1.09
N CYS A 60 -10.71 -3.32 -0.10
CA CYS A 60 -12.17 -3.32 -0.25
C CYS A 60 -12.80 -4.71 -0.26
N ILE A 61 -12.04 -5.74 -0.66
CA ILE A 61 -12.49 -7.14 -0.58
C ILE A 61 -12.46 -7.59 0.87
N ASP A 62 -11.38 -7.31 1.58
CA ASP A 62 -11.19 -7.61 3.01
C ASP A 62 -12.30 -6.98 3.88
N ASP A 63 -12.52 -5.65 3.75
CA ASP A 63 -13.62 -4.92 4.39
C ASP A 63 -15.02 -5.52 4.13
N TRP A 64 -15.21 -6.10 2.93
CA TRP A 64 -16.48 -6.70 2.56
C TRP A 64 -16.64 -8.09 3.18
N GLU A 65 -15.57 -8.86 3.28
CA GLU A 65 -15.57 -10.19 3.91
C GLU A 65 -15.81 -10.09 5.42
N ASP A 66 -15.18 -9.12 6.09
CA ASP A 66 -15.26 -8.94 7.54
C ASP A 66 -16.54 -8.22 7.99
N GLU A 67 -16.83 -7.06 7.43
CA GLU A 67 -17.89 -6.17 7.92
C GLU A 67 -19.12 -6.09 7.00
N ARG A 68 -19.09 -6.75 5.82
CA ARG A 68 -20.15 -6.69 4.80
C ARG A 68 -20.54 -5.26 4.42
N LYS A 69 -19.56 -4.34 4.41
CA LYS A 69 -19.75 -2.94 3.99
C LYS A 69 -20.12 -2.85 2.51
N LYS A 70 -21.40 -2.57 2.21
CA LYS A 70 -21.90 -2.44 0.83
C LYS A 70 -21.16 -1.39 -0.02
N SER A 71 -20.61 -0.36 0.63
CA SER A 71 -19.75 0.65 -0.02
C SER A 71 -18.44 0.07 -0.54
N SER A 72 -17.78 -0.79 0.24
CA SER A 72 -16.51 -1.43 -0.12
C SER A 72 -16.71 -2.38 -1.31
N TRP A 73 -17.82 -3.12 -1.34
CA TRP A 73 -18.18 -3.96 -2.49
C TRP A 73 -18.36 -3.17 -3.80
N PHE A 74 -19.09 -2.05 -3.75
CA PHE A 74 -19.28 -1.20 -4.93
C PHE A 74 -17.95 -0.59 -5.42
N TYR A 75 -17.11 -0.14 -4.49
CA TYR A 75 -15.80 0.42 -4.82
C TYR A 75 -14.84 -0.63 -5.40
N ALA A 76 -14.83 -1.85 -4.85
CA ALA A 76 -14.10 -2.98 -5.41
C ALA A 76 -14.52 -3.27 -6.86
N ARG A 77 -15.83 -3.25 -7.15
CA ARG A 77 -16.35 -3.45 -8.52
C ARG A 77 -15.90 -2.34 -9.48
N LEU A 78 -15.82 -1.09 -9.01
CA LEU A 78 -15.30 0.03 -9.80
C LEU A 78 -13.78 -0.10 -10.06
N LEU A 79 -13.03 -0.61 -9.09
CA LEU A 79 -11.58 -0.82 -9.20
C LEU A 79 -11.23 -2.07 -10.01
N TYR A 80 -12.10 -3.07 -10.06
CA TYR A 80 -11.81 -4.38 -10.64
C TYR A 80 -11.20 -4.34 -12.05
N PRO A 81 -11.74 -3.59 -13.05
CA PRO A 81 -11.13 -3.51 -14.37
C PRO A 81 -9.73 -2.86 -14.35
N LYS A 82 -9.48 -1.93 -13.42
CA LYS A 82 -8.17 -1.30 -13.24
C LYS A 82 -7.20 -2.27 -12.58
N TYR A 83 -7.65 -2.95 -11.52
CA TYR A 83 -6.89 -4.01 -10.85
C TYR A 83 -6.48 -5.12 -11.83
N LEU A 84 -7.35 -5.58 -12.73
CA LEU A 84 -6.98 -6.60 -13.72
C LEU A 84 -5.82 -6.16 -14.62
N ARG A 85 -5.75 -4.88 -14.99
CA ARG A 85 -4.61 -4.32 -15.74
C ARG A 85 -3.34 -4.30 -14.90
N VAL A 86 -3.45 -3.90 -13.63
CA VAL A 86 -2.32 -3.92 -12.69
C VAL A 86 -1.83 -5.36 -12.46
N LYS A 87 -2.73 -6.33 -12.27
CA LYS A 87 -2.40 -7.75 -12.09
C LYS A 87 -1.68 -8.34 -13.30
N ALA A 88 -2.07 -7.94 -14.51
CA ALA A 88 -1.38 -8.38 -15.73
C ALA A 88 0.05 -7.80 -15.81
N LYS A 89 0.26 -6.56 -15.34
CA LYS A 89 1.56 -5.88 -15.37
C LYS A 89 2.49 -6.29 -14.22
N TYR A 90 1.93 -6.52 -13.03
CA TYR A 90 2.63 -6.81 -11.78
C TYR A 90 2.02 -8.03 -11.06
N PRO A 91 2.05 -9.22 -11.69
CA PRO A 91 1.40 -10.41 -11.13
C PRO A 91 2.01 -10.82 -9.79
N GLN A 92 3.33 -10.69 -9.63
CA GLN A 92 4.01 -11.06 -8.39
C GLN A 92 3.66 -10.12 -7.23
N HIS A 93 3.67 -8.80 -7.44
CA HIS A 93 3.26 -7.86 -6.41
C HIS A 93 1.80 -8.10 -5.98
N CYS A 94 0.88 -8.31 -6.94
CA CYS A 94 -0.51 -8.60 -6.61
C CYS A 94 -0.67 -9.90 -5.80
N LYS A 95 0.10 -10.94 -6.14
CA LYS A 95 0.12 -12.20 -5.38
C LYS A 95 0.62 -12.00 -3.95
N ASN A 96 1.67 -11.18 -3.77
CA ASN A 96 2.23 -10.91 -2.45
C ASN A 96 1.30 -10.06 -1.58
N ILE A 97 0.58 -9.10 -2.18
CA ILE A 97 -0.49 -8.33 -1.49
C ILE A 97 -1.57 -9.28 -0.96
N GLU A 98 -2.11 -10.14 -1.83
CA GLU A 98 -3.16 -11.10 -1.46
C GLU A 98 -2.73 -12.06 -0.35
N ALA A 99 -1.52 -12.60 -0.47
CA ALA A 99 -0.96 -13.51 0.53
C ALA A 99 -0.73 -12.82 1.88
N CYS A 100 -0.23 -11.57 1.87
CA CYS A 100 -0.01 -10.81 3.08
C CYS A 100 -1.32 -10.50 3.80
N LEU A 101 -2.34 -10.01 3.08
CA LEU A 101 -3.64 -9.71 3.66
C LEU A 101 -4.31 -10.97 4.23
N THR A 102 -4.32 -12.07 3.48
CA THR A 102 -4.84 -13.36 3.98
C THR A 102 -4.12 -13.81 5.26
N GLN A 103 -2.80 -13.61 5.32
CA GLN A 103 -2.01 -13.93 6.50
C GLN A 103 -2.36 -13.02 7.68
N LEU A 104 -2.57 -11.71 7.45
CA LEU A 104 -2.98 -10.74 8.47
C LEU A 104 -4.34 -11.12 9.06
N SER A 105 -5.37 -11.35 8.24
CA SER A 105 -6.71 -11.74 8.72
C SER A 105 -6.65 -13.06 9.51
N THR A 106 -5.78 -13.99 9.12
CA THR A 106 -5.56 -15.25 9.86
C THR A 106 -4.90 -15.03 11.21
N ILE A 107 -3.95 -14.11 11.32
CA ILE A 107 -3.26 -13.77 12.57
C ILE A 107 -4.22 -13.07 13.52
N GLU A 108 -4.98 -12.10 13.02
CA GLU A 108 -5.96 -11.33 13.80
C GLU A 108 -7.08 -12.22 14.34
N ALA A 109 -7.54 -13.20 13.57
CA ALA A 109 -8.56 -14.16 14.01
C ALA A 109 -8.12 -15.05 15.20
N LYS A 110 -6.82 -15.25 15.42
CA LYS A 110 -6.31 -16.12 16.49
C LYS A 110 -6.30 -15.47 17.87
N ASN A 111 -6.33 -14.12 17.97
CA ASN A 111 -6.30 -13.38 19.24
C ASN A 111 -5.17 -13.83 20.21
N GLU A 112 -3.97 -14.08 19.68
CA GLU A 112 -2.82 -14.54 20.48
C GLU A 112 -1.88 -13.39 20.89
N PRO A 113 -1.17 -13.48 22.03
CA PRO A 113 -0.29 -12.41 22.52
C PRO A 113 0.87 -12.05 21.57
N MET A 114 1.33 -12.99 20.73
CA MET A 114 2.41 -12.78 19.75
C MET A 114 1.91 -12.34 18.36
N ALA A 115 0.60 -12.16 18.19
CA ALA A 115 -0.01 -11.84 16.90
C ALA A 115 0.53 -10.53 16.30
N ALA A 116 0.83 -9.52 17.14
CA ALA A 116 1.31 -8.22 16.67
C ALA A 116 2.69 -8.29 15.98
N ASP A 117 3.63 -9.06 16.52
CA ASP A 117 4.97 -9.21 15.93
C ASP A 117 4.92 -9.98 14.61
N GLU A 118 4.08 -11.02 14.53
CA GLU A 118 3.88 -11.80 13.32
C GLU A 118 3.21 -10.98 12.21
N ALA A 119 2.21 -10.18 12.57
CA ALA A 119 1.52 -9.30 11.65
C ALA A 119 2.43 -8.18 11.14
N ALA A 120 3.20 -7.56 12.03
CA ALA A 120 4.23 -6.59 11.66
C ALA A 120 5.27 -7.19 10.71
N ALA A 121 5.71 -8.43 10.96
CA ALA A 121 6.62 -9.14 10.07
C ALA A 121 5.99 -9.44 8.70
N SER A 122 4.72 -9.85 8.67
CA SER A 122 3.97 -10.08 7.42
C SER A 122 3.88 -8.81 6.58
N PHE A 123 3.43 -7.71 7.19
CA PHE A 123 3.30 -6.42 6.51
C PHE A 123 4.66 -5.84 6.10
N GLY A 124 5.68 -6.02 6.94
CA GLY A 124 7.07 -5.72 6.59
C GLY A 124 7.49 -6.40 5.29
N ARG A 125 7.34 -7.72 5.17
CA ARG A 125 7.72 -8.45 3.94
C ARG A 125 6.97 -7.91 2.72
N LEU A 126 5.66 -7.62 2.85
CA LEU A 126 4.88 -7.01 1.79
C LEU A 126 5.47 -5.68 1.36
N LEU A 127 5.72 -4.76 2.29
CA LEU A 127 6.24 -3.44 1.94
C LEU A 127 7.66 -3.52 1.36
N GLY A 128 8.49 -4.45 1.85
CA GLY A 128 9.78 -4.80 1.26
C GLY A 128 9.66 -5.19 -0.21
N ASP A 129 8.71 -6.08 -0.54
CA ASP A 129 8.46 -6.48 -1.92
C ASP A 129 7.99 -5.32 -2.80
N LEU A 130 7.12 -4.44 -2.30
CA LEU A 130 6.62 -3.28 -3.04
C LEU A 130 7.70 -2.22 -3.28
N PHE A 131 8.72 -2.16 -2.43
CA PHE A 131 9.83 -1.22 -2.59
C PHE A 131 10.79 -1.65 -3.71
N VAL A 132 10.80 -2.92 -4.07
CA VAL A 132 11.60 -3.45 -5.18
C VAL A 132 10.84 -3.28 -6.49
N TYR A 133 11.11 -2.17 -7.19
CA TYR A 133 10.55 -1.91 -8.50
C TYR A 133 11.05 -2.91 -9.57
N ASP A 134 12.34 -3.25 -9.53
CA ASP A 134 12.98 -4.22 -10.42
C ASP A 134 13.82 -5.21 -9.58
N PRO A 135 13.47 -6.51 -9.56
CA PRO A 135 14.23 -7.52 -8.83
C PRO A 135 15.67 -7.73 -9.30
N GLN A 136 15.99 -7.32 -10.53
CA GLN A 136 17.34 -7.43 -11.10
C GLN A 136 18.21 -6.20 -10.82
N ASP A 137 17.65 -5.18 -10.15
CA ASP A 137 18.36 -3.95 -9.87
C ASP A 137 19.44 -4.12 -8.79
N TYR A 138 20.51 -3.32 -8.92
CA TYR A 138 21.61 -3.29 -7.97
C TYR A 138 21.15 -2.95 -6.54
N TRP A 139 20.16 -2.06 -6.39
CA TRP A 139 19.62 -1.63 -5.10
C TRP A 139 18.51 -2.53 -4.57
N ALA A 140 18.06 -3.55 -5.30
CA ALA A 140 16.92 -4.39 -4.94
C ALA A 140 16.99 -4.91 -3.48
N LYS A 141 18.16 -5.41 -3.06
CA LYS A 141 18.37 -5.88 -1.68
C LYS A 141 18.22 -4.77 -0.63
N HIS A 142 18.74 -3.57 -0.92
CA HIS A 142 18.67 -2.43 -0.01
C HIS A 142 17.26 -1.84 0.04
N LEU A 143 16.58 -1.77 -1.11
CA LEU A 143 15.19 -1.34 -1.21
C LEU A 143 14.27 -2.29 -0.44
N TYR A 144 14.45 -3.61 -0.61
CA TYR A 144 13.71 -4.61 0.16
C TYR A 144 13.90 -4.42 1.66
N ALA A 145 15.15 -4.36 2.13
CA ALA A 145 15.43 -4.20 3.56
C ALA A 145 14.87 -2.88 4.13
N THR A 146 14.90 -1.80 3.33
CA THR A 146 14.32 -0.50 3.70
C THR A 146 12.80 -0.59 3.81
N GLY A 147 12.14 -1.15 2.80
CA GLY A 147 10.69 -1.35 2.81
C GLY A 147 10.25 -2.29 3.93
N GLU A 148 11.00 -3.35 4.19
CA GLU A 148 10.69 -4.31 5.26
C GLU A 148 10.77 -3.69 6.65
N ALA A 149 11.84 -2.96 6.93
CA ALA A 149 12.00 -2.25 8.19
C ALA A 149 10.91 -1.17 8.36
N LEU A 150 10.64 -0.42 7.30
CA LEU A 150 9.60 0.62 7.32
C LEU A 150 8.21 0.02 7.54
N GLY A 151 7.89 -1.11 6.90
CA GLY A 151 6.59 -1.75 7.04
C GLY A 151 6.36 -2.24 8.46
N LYS A 152 7.36 -2.92 9.06
CA LYS A 152 7.30 -3.32 10.48
C LYS A 152 7.06 -2.11 11.39
N PHE A 153 7.78 -1.01 11.15
CA PHE A 153 7.61 0.22 11.90
C PHE A 153 6.20 0.80 11.75
N ILE A 154 5.68 0.92 10.52
CA ILE A 154 4.33 1.44 10.26
C ILE A 154 3.28 0.59 10.98
N TYR A 155 3.32 -0.74 10.84
CA TYR A 155 2.34 -1.63 11.46
C TYR A 155 2.36 -1.51 12.99
N LEU A 156 3.54 -1.52 13.61
CA LEU A 156 3.67 -1.37 15.07
C LEU A 156 3.19 0.00 15.54
N MET A 157 3.48 1.06 14.79
CA MET A 157 3.02 2.41 15.12
C MET A 157 1.49 2.52 15.02
N ASP A 158 0.87 1.91 14.02
CA ASP A 158 -0.59 1.86 13.85
C ASP A 158 -1.23 1.17 15.05
N ALA A 159 -0.76 -0.02 15.40
CA ALA A 159 -1.20 -0.76 16.58
C ALA A 159 -1.03 0.07 17.87
N CYS A 160 0.11 0.74 18.06
CA CYS A 160 0.35 1.59 19.23
C CYS A 160 -0.60 2.80 19.31
N LEU A 161 -0.96 3.40 18.18
CA LEU A 161 -1.89 4.53 18.13
C LEU A 161 -3.34 4.09 18.38
N ASP A 162 -3.70 2.88 17.93
CA ASP A 162 -5.03 2.31 18.13
C ASP A 162 -5.26 1.82 19.57
N LEU A 163 -4.21 1.44 20.31
CA LEU A 163 -4.30 1.08 21.73
C LEU A 163 -5.03 2.15 22.58
N ASP A 164 -4.81 3.43 22.31
CA ASP A 164 -5.45 4.52 23.05
C ASP A 164 -6.93 4.70 22.69
N ALA A 165 -7.32 4.31 21.47
CA ALA A 165 -8.71 4.32 21.01
C ALA A 165 -9.48 3.09 21.54
N ASP A 166 -8.87 1.91 21.52
CA ASP A 166 -9.45 0.66 22.00
C ASP A 166 -9.73 0.71 23.51
N ARG A 167 -8.78 1.24 24.29
CA ARG A 167 -8.96 1.48 25.73
C ARG A 167 -10.15 2.36 26.07
N LYS A 168 -10.51 3.33 25.20
CA LYS A 168 -11.67 4.22 25.41
C LYS A 168 -13.01 3.57 25.02
N HIS A 169 -12.97 2.52 24.20
CA HIS A 169 -14.16 1.81 23.73
C HIS A 169 -14.44 0.49 24.47
N HIS A 170 -13.71 0.19 25.56
CA HIS A 170 -13.82 -1.07 26.31
C HIS A 170 -13.73 -2.31 25.38
N ARG A 171 -12.74 -2.31 24.49
CA ARG A 171 -12.24 -3.50 23.82
C ARG A 171 -10.78 -3.67 24.18
#